data_AF-A0A4R4X5M8-F1
#
_entry.id   AF-A0A4R4X5M8-F1
#
_cell.length_a   1.000
_cell.length_b   1.000
_cell.length_c   1.000
_cell.angle_alpha   90.00
_cell.angle_beta   90.00
_cell.angle_gamma   90.00
#
_symmetry.space_group_name_H-M   'P 1'
#
loop_
_entity.id
_entity.type
_entity.pdbx_description
1 polymer ?
#
loop_
_entity_poly.entity_id
_entity_poly.type
_entity_poly.pdbx_seq_one_letter_code
_entity_poly.pdbx_strand_id
1 'polypeptide(L)'
;MALPDVAELQADWLNRDGRYGWMPLFLLYRTVYRSLVLHGIGLSFLLLQLGVNNLPELSILVMMWLVAVPVYALIPYRIYRREEETMRESRVRYLEQVLAVRGWDVDREPDRFQQIALEIGRARSMTLHPMGLAPYRASPFLAAVLLPVVLTLAQIIFS
;
A
#
# COMPACT_ATOMS: atom_id res chain seq x y z
N MET A 1 12.14 12.32 -20.84
CA MET A 1 11.40 13.50 -20.35
C MET A 1 9.98 13.40 -20.88
N ALA A 2 9.06 12.72 -20.15
CA ALA A 2 7.63 12.58 -20.49
C ALA A 2 6.90 11.73 -19.42
N LEU A 3 6.96 12.12 -18.13
CA LEU A 3 6.25 11.41 -17.05
C LEU A 3 5.27 12.24 -16.18
N PRO A 4 5.13 13.58 -16.27
CA PRO A 4 4.15 14.26 -15.42
C PRO A 4 2.69 14.14 -15.91
N ASP A 5 2.42 13.71 -17.16
CA ASP A 5 1.08 13.77 -17.76
C ASP A 5 0.31 12.42 -17.82
N VAL A 6 0.90 11.27 -17.46
CA VAL A 6 0.24 9.95 -17.66
C VAL A 6 -0.57 9.48 -16.45
N ALA A 7 -0.50 10.19 -15.33
CA ALA A 7 -1.46 10.01 -14.25
C ALA A 7 -1.61 11.35 -13.55
N GLU A 8 -2.77 11.99 -13.71
CA GLU A 8 -3.26 12.85 -12.65
C GLU A 8 -3.32 11.98 -11.38
N LEU A 9 -2.24 12.01 -10.60
CA LEU A 9 -2.18 11.54 -9.23
C LEU A 9 -3.01 12.46 -8.31
N GLN A 10 -3.95 13.22 -8.89
CA GLN A 10 -4.93 13.96 -8.12
C GLN A 10 -5.89 12.94 -7.54
N ALA A 11 -5.87 12.86 -6.22
CA ALA A 11 -6.91 12.21 -5.47
C ALA A 11 -8.28 12.73 -5.96
N ASP A 12 -9.04 11.90 -6.66
CA ASP A 12 -10.47 12.01 -6.87
C ASP A 12 -11.19 11.99 -5.52
N TRP A 13 -11.13 13.14 -4.84
CA TRP A 13 -11.76 13.39 -3.54
C TRP A 13 -13.29 13.29 -3.60
N LEU A 14 -13.87 13.30 -4.80
CA LEU A 14 -15.30 13.19 -5.04
C LEU A 14 -15.78 11.74 -5.06
N ASN A 15 -14.86 10.77 -5.16
CA ASN A 15 -15.22 9.37 -5.16
C ASN A 15 -15.67 8.90 -3.77
N ARG A 16 -17.00 8.73 -3.62
CA ARG A 16 -17.66 8.20 -2.41
C ARG A 16 -17.31 6.74 -2.10
N ASP A 17 -16.66 6.02 -3.01
CA ASP A 17 -16.25 4.62 -2.82
C ASP A 17 -15.13 4.44 -1.79
N GLY A 18 -14.67 5.53 -1.15
CA GLY A 18 -13.60 5.53 -0.16
C GLY A 18 -12.20 5.38 -0.77
N ARG A 19 -12.10 5.39 -2.10
CA ARG A 19 -10.84 5.21 -2.86
C ARG A 19 -10.17 6.52 -3.28
N TYR A 20 -10.72 7.67 -2.87
CA TYR A 20 -10.20 9.04 -2.95
C TYR A 20 -9.05 9.30 -3.96
N GLY A 21 -9.22 8.88 -5.23
CA GLY A 21 -8.22 8.88 -6.33
C GLY A 21 -6.83 8.30 -6.09
N TRP A 22 -6.68 7.35 -5.18
CA TRP A 22 -5.42 6.62 -5.01
C TRP A 22 -5.26 5.44 -5.99
N MET A 23 -6.02 5.44 -7.09
CA MET A 23 -6.06 4.32 -8.03
C MET A 23 -4.66 3.92 -8.56
N PRO A 24 -3.77 4.86 -8.95
CA PRO A 24 -2.45 4.48 -9.46
C PRO A 24 -1.55 3.85 -8.38
N LEU A 25 -1.52 4.44 -7.18
CA LEU A 25 -0.74 3.93 -6.04
C LEU A 25 -1.26 2.58 -5.55
N PHE A 26 -2.58 2.40 -5.54
CA PHE A 26 -3.21 1.11 -5.25
C PHE A 26 -2.83 0.04 -6.28
N LEU A 27 -2.82 0.39 -7.58
CA LEU A 27 -2.42 -0.53 -8.65
C LEU A 27 -0.94 -0.92 -8.52
N LEU A 28 -0.06 0.04 -8.22
CA LEU A 28 1.35 -0.21 -7.97
C LEU A 28 1.51 -1.19 -6.81
N TYR A 29 0.90 -0.91 -5.66
CA TYR A 29 0.97 -1.77 -4.49
C TYR A 29 0.45 -3.18 -4.80
N ARG A 30 -0.71 -3.29 -5.43
CA ARG A 30 -1.28 -4.57 -5.85
C ARG A 30 -0.35 -5.35 -6.76
N THR A 31 0.37 -4.66 -7.64
CA THR A 31 1.31 -5.27 -8.59
C THR A 31 2.55 -5.77 -7.86
N VAL A 32 3.13 -4.94 -6.98
CA VAL A 32 4.25 -5.32 -6.11
C VAL A 32 3.90 -6.55 -5.27
N TYR A 33 2.71 -6.55 -4.68
CA TYR A 33 2.21 -7.66 -3.87
C TYR A 33 2.03 -8.95 -4.69
N ARG A 34 1.40 -8.87 -5.86
CA ARG A 34 1.25 -10.02 -6.76
C ARG A 34 2.59 -10.55 -7.24
N SER A 35 3.53 -9.66 -7.55
CA SER A 35 4.89 -10.04 -7.91
C SER A 35 5.56 -10.80 -6.77
N LEU A 36 5.44 -10.34 -5.53
CA LEU A 36 5.98 -11.03 -4.35
C LEU A 36 5.37 -12.42 -4.20
N VAL A 37 4.04 -12.55 -4.28
CA VAL A 37 3.37 -13.86 -4.21
C VAL A 37 3.89 -14.81 -5.31
N LEU A 38 4.01 -14.31 -6.55
CA LEU A 38 4.50 -15.10 -7.67
C LEU A 38 5.95 -15.55 -7.47
N HIS A 39 6.82 -14.68 -6.93
CA HIS A 39 8.19 -15.04 -6.60
C HIS A 39 8.26 -16.08 -5.48
N GLY A 40 7.44 -15.97 -4.44
CA GLY A 40 7.37 -16.97 -3.37
C GLY A 40 6.95 -18.35 -3.89
N ILE A 41 5.97 -18.40 -4.80
CA ILE A 41 5.55 -19.64 -5.47
C ILE A 41 6.69 -20.18 -6.36
N GLY A 42 7.31 -19.34 -7.18
CA GLY A 42 8.41 -19.73 -8.06
C GLY A 42 9.62 -20.25 -7.29
N LEU A 43 9.99 -19.59 -6.19
CA LEU A 43 11.05 -20.05 -5.30
C LEU A 43 10.71 -21.41 -4.68
N SER A 44 9.46 -21.59 -4.23
CA SER A 44 8.98 -22.87 -3.69
C SER A 44 9.12 -24.00 -4.71
N PHE A 45 8.80 -23.73 -5.99
CA PHE A 45 8.98 -24.70 -7.07
C PHE A 45 10.45 -25.04 -7.32
N LEU A 46 11.34 -24.04 -7.31
CA LEU A 46 12.79 -24.26 -7.43
C LEU A 46 13.35 -25.09 -6.29
N LEU A 47 12.92 -24.84 -5.05
CA LEU A 47 13.32 -25.63 -3.87
C LEU A 47 12.94 -27.10 -4.02
N LEU A 48 11.75 -27.39 -4.56
CA LEU A 48 11.31 -28.75 -4.83
C LEU A 48 12.14 -29.42 -5.95
N GLN A 49 12.50 -28.69 -6.99
CA GLN A 49 13.23 -29.23 -8.14
C GLN A 49 14.71 -29.51 -7.83
N LEU A 50 15.38 -28.60 -7.10
CA LEU A 50 16.80 -28.74 -6.75
C LEU A 50 17.04 -29.82 -5.69
N GLY A 51 16.05 -30.09 -4.84
CA GLY A 51 16.13 -31.13 -3.82
C GLY A 51 17.21 -30.91 -2.76
N VAL A 52 17.40 -31.89 -1.90
CA VAL A 52 18.26 -31.80 -0.69
C VAL A 52 19.76 -31.73 -0.97
N ASN A 53 20.21 -32.06 -2.18
CA ASN A 53 21.64 -32.08 -2.51
C ASN A 53 22.24 -30.67 -2.66
N ASN A 54 21.41 -29.63 -2.72
CA ASN A 54 21.83 -28.23 -2.96
C ASN A 54 21.52 -27.33 -1.76
N LEU A 55 21.49 -27.88 -0.53
CA LEU A 55 21.10 -27.14 0.68
C LEU A 55 21.84 -25.80 0.89
N PRO A 56 23.16 -25.68 0.62
CA PRO A 56 23.86 -24.39 0.75
C PRO A 56 23.28 -23.32 -0.18
N GLU A 57 23.06 -23.64 -1.46
CA GLU A 57 22.51 -22.74 -2.47
C GLU A 57 21.06 -22.35 -2.13
N LEU A 58 20.26 -23.31 -1.68
CA LEU A 58 18.87 -23.09 -1.26
C LEU A 58 18.80 -22.16 -0.04
N SER A 59 19.72 -22.33 0.91
CA SER A 59 19.80 -21.49 2.12
C SER A 59 20.08 -20.03 1.75
N ILE A 60 20.99 -19.79 0.80
CA ILE A 60 21.29 -18.43 0.32
C ILE A 60 20.05 -17.79 -0.33
N LEU A 61 19.36 -18.53 -1.21
CA LEU A 61 18.13 -18.07 -1.87
C LEU A 61 17.04 -17.70 -0.86
N VAL A 62 16.84 -18.53 0.17
CA VAL A 62 15.84 -18.29 1.21
C VAL A 62 16.22 -17.10 2.09
N MET A 63 17.50 -16.93 2.42
CA MET A 63 17.96 -15.76 3.16
C MET A 63 17.77 -14.47 2.36
N MET A 64 18.07 -14.50 1.05
CA MET A 64 17.77 -13.37 0.16
C MET A 64 16.26 -13.09 0.10
N TRP A 65 15.43 -14.12 0.06
CA TRP A 65 13.97 -14.02 0.10
C TRP A 65 13.47 -13.34 1.39
N LEU A 66 14.01 -13.77 2.54
CA LEU A 66 13.69 -13.20 3.85
C LEU A 66 14.06 -11.72 3.97
N VAL A 67 15.08 -11.26 3.26
CA VAL A 67 15.43 -9.83 3.16
C VAL A 67 14.57 -9.10 2.14
N ALA A 68 14.26 -9.73 1.00
CA ALA A 68 13.45 -9.12 -0.04
C ALA A 68 12.02 -8.82 0.44
N VAL A 69 11.37 -9.74 1.14
CA VAL A 69 10.00 -9.59 1.64
C VAL A 69 9.78 -8.29 2.44
N PRO A 70 10.54 -7.99 3.51
CA PRO A 70 10.38 -6.76 4.27
C PRO A 70 10.75 -5.53 3.43
N VAL A 71 11.73 -5.60 2.54
CA VAL A 71 12.05 -4.48 1.63
C VAL A 71 10.84 -4.15 0.74
N TYR A 72 10.26 -5.17 0.10
CA TYR A 72 9.11 -5.04 -0.79
C TYR A 72 7.79 -4.72 -0.06
N ALA A 73 7.67 -5.05 1.23
CA ALA A 73 6.50 -4.70 2.03
C ALA A 73 6.62 -3.31 2.68
N LEU A 74 7.77 -3.02 3.31
CA LEU A 74 7.99 -1.82 4.10
C LEU A 74 8.23 -0.58 3.25
N ILE A 75 8.96 -0.67 2.14
CA ILE A 75 9.24 0.50 1.30
C ILE A 75 7.95 1.08 0.73
N PRO A 76 7.08 0.30 0.04
CA PRO A 76 5.82 0.84 -0.47
C PRO A 76 4.91 1.34 0.66
N TYR A 77 4.89 0.65 1.80
CA TYR A 77 4.13 1.11 2.97
C TYR A 77 4.61 2.47 3.49
N ARG A 78 5.93 2.68 3.59
CA ARG A 78 6.52 3.97 4.01
C ARG A 78 6.22 5.09 3.00
N ILE A 79 6.35 4.81 1.71
CA ILE A 79 6.02 5.78 0.64
C ILE A 79 4.55 6.16 0.76
N TYR A 80 3.68 5.17 0.88
CA TYR A 80 2.24 5.40 1.00
C TYR A 80 1.87 6.28 2.19
N ARG A 81 2.46 6.02 3.37
CA ARG A 81 2.20 6.82 4.57
C ARG A 81 2.61 8.26 4.42
N ARG A 82 3.75 8.52 3.76
CA ARG A 82 4.22 9.90 3.50
C ARG A 82 3.29 10.65 2.55
N GLU A 83 2.87 9.99 1.47
CA GLU A 83 1.96 10.60 0.49
C GLU A 83 0.58 10.84 1.10
N GLU A 84 0.08 9.91 1.93
CA GLU A 84 -1.17 10.07 2.67
C GLU A 84 -1.18 11.34 3.51
N GLU A 85 -0.12 11.57 4.30
CA GLU A 85 0.03 12.76 5.13
C GLU A 85 0.10 14.03 4.29
N THR A 86 0.94 14.02 3.24
CA THR A 86 1.15 15.18 2.35
C THR A 86 -0.14 15.61 1.65
N MET A 87 -0.92 14.64 1.14
CA MET A 87 -2.17 14.93 0.45
C MET A 87 -3.27 15.38 1.41
N ARG A 88 -3.32 14.80 2.62
CA ARG A 88 -4.23 15.22 3.67
C ARG A 88 -4.00 16.68 4.05
N GLU A 89 -2.76 17.04 4.31
CA GLU A 89 -2.36 18.42 4.62
C GLU A 89 -2.66 19.38 3.47
N SER A 90 -2.40 18.95 2.23
CA SER A 90 -2.67 19.77 1.04
C SER A 90 -4.17 20.01 0.83
N ARG A 91 -5.03 19.01 1.09
CA ARG A 91 -6.49 19.18 1.01
C ARG A 91 -7.02 20.10 2.12
N VAL A 92 -6.54 19.95 3.35
CA VAL A 92 -6.91 20.82 4.46
C VAL A 92 -6.54 22.27 4.16
N ARG A 93 -5.29 22.50 3.70
CA ARG A 93 -4.82 23.85 3.30
C ARG A 93 -5.66 24.44 2.17
N TYR A 94 -6.02 23.65 1.17
CA TYR A 94 -6.89 24.10 0.08
C TYR A 94 -8.27 24.54 0.60
N LEU A 95 -8.91 23.76 1.47
CA LEU A 95 -10.21 24.10 2.05
C LEU A 95 -10.14 25.35 2.95
N GLU A 96 -9.07 25.47 3.74
CA GLU A 96 -8.79 26.67 4.56
C GLU A 96 -8.57 27.92 3.67
N GLN A 97 -7.87 27.77 2.55
CA GLN A 97 -7.68 28.85 1.58
C GLN A 97 -9.00 29.26 0.90
N VAL A 98 -9.86 28.29 0.55
CA VAL A 98 -11.19 28.56 -0.02
C VAL A 98 -12.05 29.37 0.96
N LEU A 99 -12.02 29.01 2.26
CA LEU A 99 -12.69 29.79 3.31
C LEU A 99 -12.15 31.22 3.40
N ALA A 100 -10.82 31.38 3.41
CA ALA A 100 -10.17 32.67 3.52
C ALA A 100 -10.46 33.59 2.31
N VAL A 101 -10.39 33.05 1.09
CA VAL A 101 -10.58 33.82 -0.15
C VAL A 101 -12.03 34.24 -0.35
N ARG A 102 -12.98 33.36 -0.01
CA ARG A 102 -14.40 33.66 -0.20
C ARG A 102 -14.97 34.57 0.89
N GLY A 103 -14.25 34.79 1.99
CA GLY A 103 -14.68 35.65 3.09
C GLY A 103 -16.01 35.20 3.68
N TRP A 104 -16.25 33.89 3.72
CA TRP A 104 -17.48 33.34 4.27
C TRP A 104 -17.51 33.59 5.77
N ASP A 105 -18.30 34.59 6.13
CA ASP A 105 -18.57 34.97 7.50
C ASP A 105 -19.51 33.96 8.13
N VAL A 106 -19.15 33.46 9.32
CA VAL A 106 -19.93 32.47 10.08
C VAL A 106 -21.36 32.97 10.29
N ASP A 107 -21.52 34.28 10.42
CA ASP A 107 -22.80 34.93 10.71
C ASP A 107 -23.67 35.15 9.46
N ARG A 108 -23.08 35.19 8.25
CA ARG A 108 -23.82 35.47 7.00
C ARG A 108 -24.22 34.21 6.25
N GLU A 109 -23.37 33.19 6.25
CA GLU A 109 -23.62 31.92 5.54
C GLU A 109 -23.26 30.71 6.41
N PRO A 110 -23.94 30.53 7.57
CA PRO A 110 -23.59 29.50 8.55
C PRO A 110 -23.61 28.08 7.96
N ASP A 111 -24.57 27.79 7.08
CA ASP A 111 -24.70 26.47 6.46
C ASP A 111 -23.50 26.10 5.59
N ARG A 112 -22.96 27.06 4.81
CA ARG A 112 -21.81 26.81 3.92
C ARG A 112 -20.51 26.69 4.71
N PHE A 113 -20.36 27.51 5.74
CA PHE A 113 -19.23 27.41 6.66
C PHE A 113 -19.23 26.04 7.35
N GLN A 114 -20.37 25.58 7.86
CA GLN A 114 -20.51 24.28 8.51
C GLN A 114 -20.20 23.13 7.54
N GLN A 115 -20.63 23.22 6.28
CA GLN A 115 -20.32 22.20 5.27
C GLN A 115 -18.81 22.05 5.04
N ILE A 116 -18.08 23.17 4.86
CA ILE A 116 -16.62 23.09 4.70
C ILE A 116 -15.93 22.65 5.99
N ALA A 117 -16.36 23.14 7.16
CA ALA A 117 -15.79 22.72 8.44
C ALA A 117 -15.94 21.20 8.65
N LEU A 118 -17.09 20.63 8.29
CA LEU A 118 -17.31 19.18 8.29
C LEU A 118 -16.43 18.46 7.26
N GLU A 119 -16.17 19.07 6.10
CA GLU A 119 -15.29 18.50 5.09
C GLU A 119 -13.82 18.50 5.54
N ILE A 120 -13.36 19.57 6.21
CA ILE A 120 -12.05 19.64 6.85
C ILE A 120 -11.94 18.58 7.95
N GLY A 121 -12.97 18.44 8.79
CA GLY A 121 -13.03 17.41 9.83
C GLY A 121 -12.94 15.99 9.23
N ARG A 122 -13.65 15.74 8.13
CA ARG A 122 -13.57 14.48 7.37
C ARG A 122 -12.18 14.26 6.76
N ALA A 123 -11.59 15.28 6.14
CA ALA A 123 -10.25 15.17 5.57
C ALA A 123 -9.21 14.85 6.64
N ARG A 124 -9.31 15.45 7.84
CA ARG A 124 -8.39 15.18 8.96
C ARG A 124 -8.55 13.77 9.54
N SER A 125 -9.77 13.26 9.62
CA SER A 125 -10.07 11.93 10.18
C SER A 125 -9.93 10.78 9.18
N MET A 126 -9.81 11.07 7.88
CA MET A 126 -9.56 10.05 6.87
C MET A 126 -8.22 9.37 7.13
N THR A 127 -8.28 8.07 7.41
CA THR A 127 -7.13 7.18 7.37
C THR A 127 -7.25 6.33 6.13
N LEU A 128 -6.22 6.38 5.31
CA LEU A 128 -6.18 5.54 4.13
C LEU A 128 -5.76 4.13 4.54
N HIS A 129 -6.55 3.17 4.06
CA HIS A 129 -6.26 1.76 4.21
C HIS A 129 -5.70 1.29 2.86
N PRO A 130 -4.36 1.20 2.69
CA PRO A 130 -3.72 0.89 1.40
C PRO A 130 -4.19 -0.44 0.82
N MET A 131 -4.72 -1.29 1.70
CA MET A 131 -5.56 -2.37 1.29
C MET A 131 -6.75 -2.45 2.24
N GLY A 132 -7.94 -2.54 1.66
CA GLY A 132 -9.00 -3.35 2.25
C GLY A 132 -8.60 -4.83 2.25
N LEU A 133 -7.43 -5.16 2.82
CA LEU A 133 -7.15 -6.49 3.33
C LEU A 133 -8.06 -6.61 4.54
N ALA A 134 -9.34 -6.90 4.29
CA ALA A 134 -10.13 -7.61 5.27
C ALA A 134 -9.25 -8.76 5.77
N PRO A 135 -9.17 -9.01 7.09
CA PRO A 135 -8.23 -9.97 7.69
C PRO A 135 -8.23 -11.35 6.99
N TYR A 136 -9.35 -11.71 6.33
CA TYR A 136 -9.50 -12.87 5.45
C TYR A 136 -8.55 -12.97 4.23
N ARG A 137 -7.89 -11.89 3.79
CA ARG A 137 -6.97 -11.90 2.62
C ARG A 137 -5.48 -11.91 2.98
N ALA A 138 -5.13 -11.79 4.25
CA ALA A 138 -3.73 -11.89 4.71
C ALA A 138 -3.21 -13.34 4.69
N SER A 139 -4.10 -14.34 4.87
CA SER A 139 -3.70 -15.76 4.94
C SER A 139 -3.05 -16.31 3.66
N PRO A 140 -3.56 -16.09 2.43
CA PRO A 140 -2.93 -16.64 1.22
C PRO A 140 -1.56 -16.02 0.95
N PHE A 141 -1.34 -14.76 1.37
CA PHE A 141 -0.05 -14.11 1.24
C PHE A 141 0.96 -14.59 2.25
N LEU A 142 0.57 -14.68 3.53
CA LEU A 142 1.43 -15.28 4.55
C LEU A 142 1.80 -16.70 4.14
N ALA A 143 0.85 -17.50 3.63
CA ALA A 143 1.14 -18.82 3.09
C ALA A 143 2.17 -18.77 1.96
N ALA A 144 1.96 -17.95 0.91
CA ALA A 144 2.90 -17.86 -0.21
C ALA A 144 4.30 -17.35 0.18
N VAL A 145 4.37 -16.43 1.15
CA VAL A 145 5.63 -15.85 1.64
C VAL A 145 6.39 -16.82 2.55
N LEU A 146 5.68 -17.55 3.40
CA LEU A 146 6.28 -18.50 4.35
C LEU A 146 6.55 -19.88 3.73
N LEU A 147 5.85 -20.24 2.65
CA LEU A 147 5.99 -21.54 2.00
C LEU A 147 7.45 -21.91 1.66
N PRO A 148 8.27 -21.03 1.05
CA PRO A 148 9.68 -21.34 0.80
C PRO A 148 10.47 -21.65 2.08
N VAL A 149 10.20 -20.90 3.16
CA VAL A 149 10.87 -21.06 4.45
C VAL A 149 10.50 -22.40 5.07
N VAL A 150 9.21 -22.73 5.08
CA VAL A 150 8.69 -24.01 5.60
C VAL A 150 9.26 -25.19 4.81
N LEU A 151 9.29 -25.10 3.47
CA LEU A 151 9.84 -26.16 2.62
C LEU A 151 11.33 -26.37 2.87
N THR A 152 12.11 -25.30 3.02
CA THR A 152 13.55 -25.39 3.29
C THR A 152 13.80 -26.00 4.67
N LEU A 153 13.06 -25.58 5.70
CA LEU A 153 13.15 -26.17 7.03
C LEU A 153 12.79 -27.65 7.03
N ALA A 154 11.72 -28.03 6.31
CA ALA A 154 11.34 -29.43 6.16
C ALA A 154 12.46 -30.24 5.49
N GLN A 155 13.05 -29.72 4.40
CA GLN A 155 14.18 -30.37 3.74
C GLN A 155 15.35 -30.57 4.73
N ILE A 156 15.74 -29.55 5.50
CA ILE A 156 16.83 -29.67 6.48
C ILE A 156 16.55 -30.74 7.54
N ILE A 157 15.30 -30.88 8.01
CA ILE A 157 14.92 -31.84 9.05
C ILE A 157 14.88 -33.29 8.53
N PHE A 158 14.49 -33.48 7.27
CA PHE A 158 14.31 -34.81 6.66
C PHE A 158 15.49 -35.25 5.76
N SER A 159 16.56 -34.45 5.69
CA SER A 159 17.84 -34.80 5.03
C SER A 159 18.76 -35.53 5.99
#